data_AF-A0A526YZB1-F1
#
_entry.id   AF-A0A526YZB1-F1
#
_cell.length_a   1.000
_cell.length_b   1.000
_cell.length_c   1.000
_cell.angle_alpha   90.00
_cell.angle_beta   90.00
_cell.angle_gamma   90.00
#
_symmetry.space_group_name_H-M   'P 1'
#
loop_
_entity.id
_entity.type
_entity.pdbx_description
1 polymer ?
#
loop_
_entity_poly.entity_id
_entity_poly.type
_entity_poly.pdbx_seq_one_letter_code
_entity_poly.pdbx_strand_id
1 'polypeptide(L)'
;MSTGTEHSTGTRRTPGQPENARKAKPGARLFAWFSSPIRAEPEAVRARLLDTTFERKFAVLFGTISVLVLAVGATVVTGDRWPYAWMAADLILFAVRFLLMRECERTRKRGGTGPLAGLMAAGGSWSVIFGLGCYGCVVSGDMALAVLAALNVAGVVGVVSSRNAATPRYAIFVMLAVSLPFLVGALLSPAPGMSIVGFQVPFCVAGVIIVLLQNHAINARMIRAELDNRDLAIKDALTGLPNRIFLQEKLRGMCSELATPAANGGRPFAVLSMDLDGFKHVNDRFGHAVGDMLLRKVAERLKRA
;
A
#
# COMPACT_ATOMS: atom_id res chain seq x y z
N MET A 1 39.79 -34.88 -30.14
CA MET A 1 38.33 -35.13 -30.09
C MET A 1 37.87 -34.98 -28.65
N SER A 2 37.05 -33.94 -28.41
CA SER A 2 36.15 -33.65 -27.28
C SER A 2 36.53 -34.07 -25.85
N THR A 3 36.95 -33.10 -25.02
CA THR A 3 36.76 -33.12 -23.57
C THR A 3 35.60 -32.18 -23.23
N GLY A 4 34.47 -32.76 -22.80
CA GLY A 4 33.26 -32.04 -22.45
C GLY A 4 33.35 -31.41 -21.05
N THR A 5 33.12 -30.11 -20.98
CA THR A 5 32.92 -29.32 -19.77
C THR A 5 31.43 -29.30 -19.41
N GLU A 6 31.02 -30.03 -18.37
CA GLU A 6 29.70 -29.84 -17.76
C GLU A 6 29.78 -28.80 -16.63
N HIS A 7 29.16 -27.65 -16.88
CA HIS A 7 28.93 -26.59 -15.90
C HIS A 7 27.76 -26.98 -14.98
N SER A 8 28.08 -27.29 -13.72
CA SER A 8 27.12 -27.32 -12.61
C SER A 8 26.59 -25.90 -12.34
N THR A 9 25.39 -25.58 -12.81
CA THR A 9 24.65 -24.37 -12.43
C THR A 9 23.83 -24.62 -11.16
N GLY A 10 24.49 -24.52 -10.01
CA GLY A 10 23.83 -24.42 -8.72
C GLY A 10 23.05 -23.11 -8.62
N THR A 11 21.73 -23.17 -8.74
CA THR A 11 20.85 -22.02 -8.53
C THR A 11 20.87 -21.64 -7.06
N ARG A 12 21.64 -20.60 -6.72
CA ARG A 12 21.66 -19.98 -5.37
C ARG A 12 20.25 -19.49 -5.02
N ARG A 13 19.64 -20.13 -4.02
CA ARG A 13 18.39 -19.69 -3.39
C ARG A 13 18.58 -18.31 -2.75
N THR A 14 17.75 -17.34 -3.10
CA THR A 14 17.59 -16.08 -2.37
C THR A 14 16.86 -16.34 -1.04
N PRO A 15 17.43 -15.96 0.11
CA PRO A 15 16.76 -16.13 1.40
C PRO A 15 15.71 -15.02 1.58
N GLY A 16 14.45 -15.40 1.80
CA GLY A 16 13.37 -14.44 2.11
C GLY A 16 11.98 -14.74 1.53
N GLN A 17 11.78 -15.80 0.75
CA GLN A 17 10.42 -16.24 0.42
C GLN A 17 9.83 -17.02 1.60
N PRO A 18 8.64 -16.64 2.12
CA PRO A 18 8.01 -17.40 3.19
C PRO A 18 7.62 -18.78 2.66
N GLU A 19 8.21 -19.81 3.26
CA GLU A 19 7.99 -21.23 2.99
C GLU A 19 6.50 -21.66 3.11
N ASN A 20 5.67 -20.80 3.71
CA ASN A 20 4.24 -20.99 3.89
C ASN A 20 3.34 -20.69 2.66
N ALA A 21 3.86 -20.10 1.57
CA ALA A 21 3.03 -19.78 0.40
C ALA A 21 2.51 -21.02 -0.36
N ARG A 22 3.22 -22.16 -0.27
CA ARG A 22 2.86 -23.41 -0.97
C ARG A 22 1.64 -24.14 -0.38
N LYS A 23 1.18 -23.84 0.84
CA LYS A 23 -0.04 -24.44 1.44
C LYS A 23 -1.26 -23.51 1.47
N ALA A 24 -1.14 -22.27 1.00
CA ALA A 24 -2.24 -21.30 1.02
C ALA A 24 -3.31 -21.61 -0.03
N LYS A 25 -4.60 -21.42 0.32
CA LYS A 25 -5.76 -21.50 -0.60
C LYS A 25 -5.50 -20.60 -1.83
N PRO A 26 -6.00 -20.94 -3.03
CA PRO A 26 -5.74 -20.17 -4.26
C PRO A 26 -6.00 -18.66 -4.12
N GLY A 27 -7.12 -18.28 -3.48
CA GLY A 27 -7.45 -16.86 -3.24
C GLY A 27 -6.47 -16.13 -2.32
N ALA A 28 -5.88 -16.82 -1.35
CA ALA A 28 -4.88 -16.23 -0.45
C ALA A 28 -3.55 -15.98 -1.16
N ARG A 29 -3.19 -16.82 -2.14
CA ARG A 29 -1.99 -16.60 -2.97
C ARG A 29 -2.16 -15.40 -3.91
N LEU A 30 -3.33 -15.29 -4.54
CA LEU A 30 -3.62 -14.18 -5.45
C LEU A 30 -3.61 -12.84 -4.70
N PHE A 31 -4.26 -12.80 -3.53
CA PHE A 31 -4.20 -11.64 -2.65
C PHE A 31 -2.77 -11.27 -2.28
N ALA A 32 -1.99 -12.24 -1.79
CA ALA A 32 -0.60 -12.01 -1.40
C ALA A 32 0.24 -11.47 -2.56
N TRP A 33 0.01 -11.94 -3.80
CA TRP A 33 0.74 -11.45 -4.97
C TRP A 33 0.40 -10.00 -5.32
N PHE A 34 -0.89 -9.64 -5.28
CA PHE A 34 -1.38 -8.29 -5.57
C PHE A 34 -0.99 -7.27 -4.51
N SER A 35 -0.99 -7.68 -3.23
CA SER A 35 -0.61 -6.83 -2.09
C SER A 35 0.90 -6.76 -1.86
N SER A 36 1.69 -7.62 -2.53
CA SER A 36 3.13 -7.62 -2.40
C SER A 36 3.76 -6.44 -3.15
N PRO A 37 4.75 -5.77 -2.55
CA PRO A 37 5.47 -4.70 -3.22
C PRO A 37 6.28 -5.27 -4.41
N ILE A 38 6.54 -4.42 -5.41
CA ILE A 38 7.33 -4.81 -6.60
C ILE A 38 8.78 -5.08 -6.21
N ARG A 39 9.32 -4.30 -5.27
CA ARG A 39 10.63 -4.52 -4.65
C ARG A 39 10.44 -4.99 -3.21
N ALA A 40 11.37 -5.79 -2.70
CA ALA A 40 11.32 -6.21 -1.31
C ALA A 40 11.48 -4.99 -0.38
N GLU A 41 10.46 -4.73 0.43
CA GLU A 41 10.43 -3.66 1.43
C GLU A 41 10.48 -4.29 2.83
N PRO A 42 11.16 -3.64 3.81
CA PRO A 42 11.08 -4.06 5.21
C PRO A 42 9.62 -4.12 5.69
N GLU A 43 9.29 -5.08 6.56
CA GLU A 43 7.89 -5.30 6.97
C GLU A 43 7.25 -4.07 7.64
N ALA A 44 8.03 -3.29 8.39
CA ALA A 44 7.59 -2.03 9.00
C ALA A 44 7.18 -0.99 7.95
N VAL A 45 7.94 -0.86 6.86
CA VAL A 45 7.63 0.04 5.74
C VAL A 45 6.36 -0.45 5.04
N ARG A 46 6.26 -1.76 4.80
CA ARG A 46 5.09 -2.38 4.16
C ARG A 46 3.80 -2.17 4.96
N ALA A 47 3.83 -2.42 6.28
CA ALA A 47 2.66 -2.24 7.14
C ALA A 47 2.14 -0.79 7.08
N ARG A 48 3.06 0.19 7.13
CA ARG A 48 2.70 1.60 7.10
C ARG A 48 2.20 2.08 5.73
N LEU A 49 2.73 1.53 4.64
CA LEU A 49 2.21 1.77 3.30
C LEU A 49 0.77 1.22 3.15
N LEU A 50 0.51 0.01 3.65
CA LEU A 50 -0.84 -0.56 3.59
C LEU A 50 -1.85 0.27 4.41
N ASP A 51 -1.43 0.84 5.53
CA ASP A 51 -2.28 1.72 6.35
C ASP A 51 -2.80 2.96 5.61
N THR A 52 -2.04 3.50 4.65
CA THR A 52 -2.45 4.66 3.85
C THR A 52 -3.33 4.31 2.65
N THR A 53 -3.44 3.02 2.30
CA THR A 53 -4.08 2.54 1.07
C THR A 53 -5.60 2.44 1.18
N PHE A 54 -6.12 2.22 2.39
CA PHE A 54 -7.51 1.81 2.52
C PHE A 54 -8.49 2.95 2.25
N GLU A 55 -9.45 2.63 1.37
CA GLU A 55 -10.36 3.58 0.77
C GLU A 55 -11.19 4.33 1.82
N ARG A 56 -11.17 5.66 1.72
CA ARG A 56 -12.15 6.50 2.39
C ARG A 56 -13.50 6.31 1.69
N LYS A 57 -14.54 5.96 2.46
CA LYS A 57 -15.94 5.73 2.00
C LYS A 57 -16.42 6.71 0.92
N PHE A 58 -16.01 7.98 1.04
CA PHE A 58 -16.35 9.04 0.09
C PHE A 58 -15.94 8.77 -1.35
N ALA A 59 -14.81 8.11 -1.62
CA ALA A 59 -14.42 7.86 -3.00
C ALA A 59 -15.17 6.72 -3.66
N VAL A 60 -15.55 5.70 -2.88
CA VAL A 60 -16.39 4.62 -3.39
C VAL A 60 -17.78 5.16 -3.71
N LEU A 61 -18.32 6.02 -2.84
CA LEU A 61 -19.58 6.72 -3.11
C LEU A 61 -19.50 7.60 -4.37
N PHE A 62 -18.45 8.42 -4.49
CA PHE A 62 -18.27 9.28 -5.65
C PHE A 62 -18.13 8.46 -6.94
N GLY A 63 -17.33 7.39 -6.93
CA GLY A 63 -17.19 6.49 -8.08
C GLY A 63 -18.52 5.86 -8.51
N THR A 64 -19.33 5.39 -7.56
CA THR A 64 -20.68 4.87 -7.83
C THR A 64 -21.59 5.94 -8.43
N ILE A 65 -21.60 7.17 -7.89
CA ILE A 65 -22.40 8.27 -8.45
C ILE A 65 -21.99 8.55 -9.90
N SER A 66 -20.69 8.62 -10.18
CA SER A 66 -20.20 8.87 -11.55
C SER A 66 -20.62 7.77 -12.54
N VAL A 67 -20.59 6.49 -12.12
CA VAL A 67 -21.08 5.36 -12.93
C VAL A 67 -22.59 5.46 -13.17
N LEU A 68 -23.38 5.78 -12.14
CA LEU A 68 -24.83 5.91 -12.27
C LEU A 68 -25.21 7.03 -13.23
N VAL A 69 -24.55 8.20 -13.17
CA VAL A 69 -24.79 9.29 -14.11
C VAL A 69 -24.52 8.85 -15.55
N LEU A 70 -23.40 8.16 -15.79
CA LEU A 70 -23.04 7.66 -17.11
C LEU A 70 -24.03 6.59 -17.61
N ALA A 71 -24.44 5.66 -16.74
CA ALA A 71 -25.38 4.61 -17.10
C ALA A 71 -26.80 5.13 -17.35
N VAL A 72 -27.27 6.10 -16.57
CA VAL A 72 -28.55 6.80 -16.84
C VAL A 72 -28.46 7.54 -18.17
N GLY A 73 -27.37 8.26 -18.43
CA GLY A 73 -27.13 8.89 -19.73
C GLY A 73 -27.21 7.88 -20.87
N ALA A 74 -26.58 6.73 -20.71
CA ALA A 74 -26.64 5.64 -21.70
C ALA A 74 -28.08 5.13 -21.90
N THR A 75 -28.88 4.94 -20.84
CA THR A 75 -30.30 4.53 -21.00
C THR A 75 -31.12 5.54 -21.79
N VAL A 76 -30.93 6.84 -21.52
CA VAL A 76 -31.71 7.91 -22.13
C VAL A 76 -31.34 8.09 -23.61
N VAL A 77 -30.05 8.00 -23.93
CA VAL A 77 -29.53 8.24 -25.28
C VAL A 77 -29.74 7.03 -26.19
N THR A 78 -29.48 5.82 -25.70
CA THR A 78 -29.51 4.60 -26.53
C THR A 78 -30.87 3.89 -26.53
N GLY A 79 -31.64 4.00 -25.44
CA GLY A 79 -32.84 3.20 -25.23
C GLY A 79 -32.57 1.71 -24.93
N ASP A 80 -31.30 1.30 -24.81
CA ASP A 80 -30.92 -0.09 -24.63
C ASP A 80 -31.13 -0.61 -23.19
N ARG A 81 -31.17 -1.94 -23.05
CA ARG A 81 -31.37 -2.62 -21.76
C ARG A 81 -30.09 -2.87 -20.95
N TRP A 82 -28.93 -2.88 -21.61
CA TRP A 82 -27.66 -3.19 -20.96
C TRP A 82 -27.27 -2.21 -19.83
N PRO A 83 -27.56 -0.88 -19.88
CA PRO A 83 -27.12 0.01 -18.81
C PRO A 83 -27.88 -0.24 -17.50
N TYR A 84 -29.11 -0.78 -17.53
CA TYR A 84 -29.83 -1.17 -16.31
C TYR A 84 -29.13 -2.32 -15.57
N ALA A 85 -28.64 -3.32 -16.31
CA ALA A 85 -27.86 -4.42 -15.74
C ALA A 85 -26.55 -3.89 -15.15
N TRP A 86 -25.92 -2.92 -15.83
CA TRP A 86 -24.72 -2.26 -15.34
C TRP A 86 -24.94 -1.48 -14.04
N MET A 87 -26.01 -0.67 -13.96
CA MET A 87 -26.40 0.05 -12.74
C MET A 87 -26.67 -0.89 -11.57
N ALA A 88 -27.41 -1.98 -11.81
CA ALA A 88 -27.70 -2.97 -10.78
C ALA A 88 -26.41 -3.63 -10.27
N ALA A 89 -25.49 -4.00 -11.16
CA ALA A 89 -24.20 -4.58 -10.79
C ALA A 89 -23.34 -3.59 -9.98
N ASP A 90 -23.30 -2.30 -10.36
CA ASP A 90 -22.56 -1.27 -9.64
C ASP A 90 -23.12 -1.03 -8.23
N LEU A 91 -24.45 -0.97 -8.08
CA LEU A 91 -25.12 -0.84 -6.78
C LEU A 91 -24.90 -2.04 -5.86
N ILE A 92 -24.95 -3.27 -6.41
CA ILE A 92 -24.65 -4.48 -5.64
C ILE A 92 -23.20 -4.45 -5.16
N LEU A 93 -22.25 -4.10 -6.03
CA LEU A 93 -20.85 -4.00 -5.66
C LEU A 93 -20.58 -2.88 -4.66
N PHE A 94 -21.26 -1.74 -4.79
CA PHE A 94 -21.21 -0.67 -3.81
C PHE A 94 -21.64 -1.17 -2.43
N ALA A 95 -22.79 -1.88 -2.34
CA ALA A 95 -23.26 -2.45 -1.08
C ALA A 95 -22.26 -3.46 -0.49
N VAL A 96 -21.73 -4.37 -1.31
CA VAL A 96 -20.71 -5.34 -0.87
C VAL A 96 -19.46 -4.63 -0.36
N ARG A 97 -18.93 -3.65 -1.11
CA ARG A 97 -17.74 -2.88 -0.72
C ARG A 97 -17.98 -2.09 0.57
N PHE A 98 -19.16 -1.48 0.71
CA PHE A 98 -19.54 -0.73 1.91
C PHE A 98 -19.59 -1.62 3.16
N LEU A 99 -20.18 -2.81 3.04
CA LEU A 99 -20.23 -3.80 4.12
C LEU A 99 -18.83 -4.30 4.50
N LEU A 100 -17.99 -4.61 3.50
CA LEU A 100 -16.60 -5.03 3.73
C LEU A 100 -15.77 -3.94 4.42
N MET A 101 -15.92 -2.67 4.03
CA MET A 101 -15.26 -1.56 4.71
C MET A 101 -15.72 -1.40 6.16
N ARG A 102 -17.02 -1.53 6.42
CA ARG A 102 -17.56 -1.48 7.78
C ARG A 102 -17.01 -2.62 8.64
N GLU A 103 -16.84 -3.80 8.06
CA GLU A 103 -16.27 -4.95 8.75
C GLU A 103 -14.76 -4.77 9.00
N CYS A 104 -14.03 -4.20 8.04
CA CYS A 104 -12.62 -3.81 8.23
C CYS A 104 -12.48 -2.79 9.37
N GLU A 105 -13.32 -1.77 9.43
CA GLU A 105 -13.31 -0.77 10.51
C GLU A 105 -13.60 -1.41 11.88
N ARG A 106 -14.61 -2.31 11.96
CA ARG A 106 -14.96 -3.02 13.19
C ARG A 106 -13.83 -3.93 13.67
N THR A 107 -13.25 -4.71 12.76
CA THR A 107 -12.16 -5.63 13.08
C THR A 107 -10.90 -4.88 13.50
N ARG A 108 -10.60 -3.75 12.85
CA ARG A 108 -9.48 -2.87 13.20
C ARG A 108 -9.64 -2.26 14.60
N LYS A 109 -10.85 -1.84 14.98
CA LYS A 109 -11.14 -1.38 16.36
C LYS A 109 -10.94 -2.48 17.41
N ARG A 110 -11.04 -3.75 17.03
CA ARG A 110 -10.79 -4.92 17.89
C ARG A 110 -9.34 -5.42 17.84
N GLY A 111 -8.43 -4.70 17.17
CA GLY A 111 -7.02 -5.09 17.04
C GLY A 111 -6.75 -6.21 16.04
N GLY A 112 -7.74 -6.59 15.22
CA GLY A 112 -7.59 -7.63 14.20
C GLY A 112 -7.32 -7.08 12.80
N THR A 113 -6.92 -7.96 11.89
CA THR A 113 -6.81 -7.69 10.44
C THR A 113 -8.15 -7.96 9.76
N GLY A 114 -8.79 -6.92 9.22
CA GLY A 114 -10.07 -7.06 8.49
C GLY A 114 -9.97 -7.87 7.19
N PRO A 115 -11.10 -8.13 6.50
CA PRO A 115 -11.15 -8.92 5.25
C PRO A 115 -10.60 -8.15 4.03
N LEU A 116 -9.33 -7.75 4.07
CA LEU A 116 -8.65 -6.96 3.05
C LEU A 116 -8.69 -7.62 1.66
N ALA A 117 -8.57 -8.95 1.62
CA ALA A 117 -8.65 -9.71 0.38
C ALA A 117 -10.02 -9.60 -0.30
N GLY A 118 -11.10 -9.60 0.50
CA GLY A 118 -12.45 -9.38 -0.01
C GLY A 118 -12.61 -7.98 -0.59
N LEU A 119 -12.04 -6.96 0.05
CA LEU A 119 -12.12 -5.58 -0.43
C LEU A 119 -11.37 -5.39 -1.76
N MET A 120 -10.17 -5.96 -1.89
CA MET A 120 -9.41 -5.94 -3.15
C MET A 120 -10.12 -6.73 -4.26
N ALA A 121 -10.72 -7.88 -3.94
CA ALA A 121 -11.50 -8.65 -4.90
C ALA A 121 -12.71 -7.86 -5.40
N ALA A 122 -13.49 -7.26 -4.50
CA ALA A 122 -14.66 -6.46 -4.86
C ALA A 122 -14.28 -5.20 -5.68
N GLY A 123 -13.17 -4.53 -5.33
CA GLY A 123 -12.65 -3.42 -6.12
C GLY A 123 -12.15 -3.85 -7.51
N GLY A 124 -11.51 -5.03 -7.61
CA GLY A 124 -11.13 -5.62 -8.88
C GLY A 124 -12.33 -5.98 -9.76
N SER A 125 -13.36 -6.62 -9.20
CA SER A 125 -14.61 -6.90 -9.90
C SER A 125 -15.29 -5.63 -10.40
N TRP A 126 -15.31 -4.58 -9.55
CA TRP A 126 -15.82 -3.27 -9.94
C TRP A 126 -15.07 -2.68 -11.14
N SER A 127 -13.73 -2.75 -11.15
CA SER A 127 -12.93 -2.22 -12.26
C SER A 127 -13.23 -2.88 -13.61
N VAL A 128 -13.53 -4.18 -13.61
CA VAL A 128 -13.93 -4.92 -14.82
C VAL A 128 -15.32 -4.48 -15.28
N ILE A 129 -16.30 -4.42 -14.38
CA ILE A 129 -17.67 -4.02 -14.69
C ILE A 129 -17.73 -2.57 -15.18
N PHE A 130 -16.98 -1.68 -14.53
CA PHE A 130 -16.80 -0.29 -14.96
C PHE A 130 -16.28 -0.22 -16.40
N GLY A 131 -15.18 -0.94 -16.70
CA GLY A 131 -14.60 -0.97 -18.04
C GLY A 131 -15.60 -1.44 -19.09
N LEU A 132 -16.35 -2.52 -18.81
CA LEU A 132 -17.36 -3.06 -19.73
C LEU A 132 -18.50 -2.07 -20.01
N GLY A 133 -18.95 -1.29 -19.02
CA GLY A 133 -19.94 -0.26 -19.27
C GLY A 133 -19.41 0.91 -20.08
N CYS A 134 -18.15 1.33 -19.83
CA CYS A 134 -17.47 2.31 -20.68
C CYS A 134 -17.32 1.80 -22.13
N TYR A 135 -17.04 0.52 -22.33
CA TYR A 135 -17.06 -0.11 -23.65
C TYR A 135 -18.43 0.04 -24.33
N GLY A 136 -19.52 -0.27 -23.62
CA GLY A 136 -20.89 -0.10 -24.13
C GLY A 136 -21.22 1.34 -24.52
N CYS A 137 -20.82 2.32 -23.69
CA CYS A 137 -20.97 3.74 -23.99
C CYS A 137 -20.24 4.13 -25.28
N VAL A 138 -19.00 3.68 -25.47
CA VAL A 138 -18.19 4.07 -26.63
C VAL A 138 -18.63 3.38 -27.92
N VAL A 139 -19.04 2.11 -27.86
CA VAL A 139 -19.51 1.36 -29.03
C VAL A 139 -20.90 1.80 -29.49
N SER A 140 -21.68 2.45 -28.63
CA SER A 140 -22.98 3.04 -29.01
C SER A 140 -22.91 4.02 -30.18
N GLY A 141 -21.72 4.59 -30.44
CA GLY A 141 -21.52 5.59 -31.49
C GLY A 141 -21.90 7.01 -31.08
N ASP A 142 -22.49 7.20 -29.90
CA ASP A 142 -22.81 8.53 -29.39
C ASP A 142 -21.58 9.25 -28.83
N MET A 143 -21.34 10.46 -29.32
CA MET A 143 -20.16 11.24 -28.95
C MET A 143 -20.19 11.70 -27.48
N ALA A 144 -21.36 12.05 -26.95
CA ALA A 144 -21.46 12.51 -25.57
C ALA A 144 -21.17 11.36 -24.59
N LEU A 145 -21.70 10.16 -24.85
CA LEU A 145 -21.39 8.97 -24.07
C LEU A 145 -19.92 8.57 -24.17
N ALA A 146 -19.30 8.65 -25.36
CA ALA A 146 -17.88 8.35 -25.54
C ALA A 146 -16.99 9.32 -24.74
N VAL A 147 -17.28 10.62 -24.78
CA VAL A 147 -16.54 11.65 -24.01
C VAL A 147 -16.72 11.45 -22.51
N LEU A 148 -17.95 11.21 -22.04
CA LEU A 148 -18.20 10.97 -20.62
C LEU A 148 -17.50 9.69 -20.12
N ALA A 149 -17.49 8.63 -20.92
CA ALA A 149 -16.74 7.41 -20.62
C ALA A 149 -15.22 7.69 -20.54
N ALA A 150 -14.66 8.45 -21.48
CA ALA A 150 -13.25 8.83 -21.46
C ALA A 150 -12.86 9.64 -20.20
N LEU A 151 -13.69 10.61 -19.82
CA LEU A 151 -13.49 11.42 -18.60
C LEU A 151 -13.53 10.55 -17.35
N ASN A 152 -14.47 9.59 -17.27
CA ASN A 152 -14.59 8.66 -16.17
C ASN A 152 -13.37 7.74 -16.07
N VAL A 153 -12.92 7.14 -17.18
CA VAL A 153 -11.71 6.29 -17.22
C VAL A 153 -10.48 7.07 -16.77
N ALA A 154 -10.27 8.28 -17.32
CA ALA A 154 -9.14 9.13 -16.94
C ALA A 154 -9.18 9.51 -15.45
N GLY A 155 -10.35 9.87 -14.93
CA GLY A 155 -10.55 10.19 -13.51
C GLY A 155 -10.22 9.00 -12.60
N VAL A 156 -10.71 7.80 -12.93
CA VAL A 156 -10.43 6.58 -12.15
C VAL A 156 -8.93 6.24 -12.18
N VAL A 157 -8.31 6.24 -13.35
CA VAL A 157 -6.87 5.95 -13.50
C VAL A 157 -6.02 6.94 -12.71
N GLY A 158 -6.36 8.25 -12.76
CA GLY A 158 -5.71 9.28 -11.97
C GLY A 158 -5.84 9.05 -10.46
N VAL A 159 -7.05 8.77 -9.96
CA VAL A 159 -7.29 8.51 -8.53
C VAL A 159 -6.56 7.25 -8.05
N VAL A 160 -6.58 6.19 -8.84
CA VAL A 160 -5.90 4.91 -8.52
C VAL A 160 -4.39 5.09 -8.41
N SER A 161 -3.79 5.98 -9.21
CA SER A 161 -2.34 6.27 -9.16
C SER A 161 -1.87 6.86 -7.83
N SER A 162 -2.75 7.62 -7.17
CA SER A 162 -2.46 8.25 -5.88
C SER A 162 -2.78 7.31 -4.72
N ARG A 163 -3.96 6.70 -4.74
CA ARG A 163 -4.51 5.96 -3.59
C ARG A 163 -3.96 4.55 -3.43
N ASN A 164 -3.66 3.89 -4.55
CA ASN A 164 -3.20 2.51 -4.54
C ASN A 164 -1.68 2.43 -4.70
N ALA A 165 -0.96 3.53 -4.46
CA ALA A 165 0.48 3.62 -4.58
C ALA A 165 1.23 2.61 -3.69
N ALA A 166 0.66 2.21 -2.55
CA ALA A 166 1.24 1.16 -1.70
C ALA A 166 1.16 -0.25 -2.31
N THR A 167 0.19 -0.49 -3.18
CA THR A 167 -0.08 -1.79 -3.83
C THR A 167 0.00 -1.64 -5.35
N PRO A 168 1.20 -1.36 -5.91
CA PRO A 168 1.34 -0.96 -7.30
C PRO A 168 0.88 -2.03 -8.30
N ARG A 169 1.04 -3.33 -7.99
CA ARG A 169 0.54 -4.41 -8.87
C ARG A 169 -0.99 -4.40 -8.99
N TYR A 170 -1.68 -4.25 -7.86
CA TYR A 170 -3.13 -4.14 -7.84
C TYR A 170 -3.60 -2.87 -8.54
N ALA A 171 -2.92 -1.74 -8.33
CA ALA A 171 -3.21 -0.48 -9.02
C ALA A 171 -3.10 -0.61 -10.55
N ILE A 172 -2.01 -1.23 -11.04
CA ILE A 172 -1.82 -1.51 -12.46
C ILE A 172 -2.94 -2.39 -13.00
N PHE A 173 -3.31 -3.46 -12.28
CA PHE A 173 -4.44 -4.31 -12.68
C PHE A 173 -5.73 -3.51 -12.82
N VAL A 174 -6.09 -2.69 -11.83
CA VAL A 174 -7.29 -1.86 -11.88
C VAL A 174 -7.23 -0.90 -13.06
N MET A 175 -6.10 -0.22 -13.29
CA MET A 175 -5.92 0.70 -14.42
C MET A 175 -6.11 0.00 -15.77
N LEU A 176 -5.57 -1.21 -15.93
CA LEU A 176 -5.75 -2.00 -17.14
C LEU A 176 -7.18 -2.51 -17.29
N ALA A 177 -7.81 -2.96 -16.21
CA ALA A 177 -9.18 -3.46 -16.23
C ALA A 177 -10.20 -2.39 -16.63
N VAL A 178 -10.00 -1.13 -16.20
CA VAL A 178 -10.87 -0.02 -16.63
C VAL A 178 -10.55 0.47 -18.04
N SER A 179 -9.28 0.47 -18.44
CA SER A 179 -8.84 1.13 -19.68
C SER A 179 -8.89 0.21 -20.90
N LEU A 180 -8.65 -1.10 -20.74
CA LEU A 180 -8.57 -2.03 -21.86
C LEU A 180 -9.92 -2.20 -22.58
N PRO A 181 -11.07 -2.38 -21.89
CA PRO A 181 -12.36 -2.42 -22.57
C PRO A 181 -12.69 -1.09 -23.26
N PHE A 182 -12.37 0.05 -22.63
CA PHE A 182 -12.53 1.37 -23.25
C PHE A 182 -11.69 1.51 -24.53
N LEU A 183 -10.41 1.10 -24.48
CA LEU A 183 -9.52 1.07 -25.64
C LEU A 183 -10.12 0.25 -26.79
N VAL A 184 -10.55 -0.98 -26.51
CA VAL A 184 -11.16 -1.86 -27.52
C VAL A 184 -12.44 -1.21 -28.07
N GLY A 185 -13.28 -0.63 -27.21
CA GLY A 185 -14.48 0.07 -27.63
C GLY A 185 -14.17 1.27 -28.52
N ALA A 186 -13.15 2.06 -28.19
CA ALA A 186 -12.70 3.21 -28.96
C ALA A 186 -12.21 2.83 -30.36
N LEU A 187 -11.46 1.74 -30.48
CA LEU A 187 -10.97 1.25 -31.77
C LEU A 187 -12.07 0.67 -32.66
N LEU A 188 -13.15 0.15 -32.06
CA LEU A 188 -14.29 -0.45 -32.77
C LEU A 188 -15.45 0.52 -32.97
N SER A 189 -15.40 1.71 -32.36
CA SER A 189 -16.52 2.65 -32.33
C SER A 189 -16.80 3.23 -33.72
N PRO A 190 -18.08 3.34 -34.12
CA PRO A 190 -18.46 4.06 -35.33
C PRO A 190 -18.36 5.60 -35.18
N ALA A 191 -18.13 6.11 -33.97
CA ALA A 191 -18.06 7.55 -33.72
C ALA A 191 -16.81 8.18 -34.37
N PRO A 192 -16.94 9.39 -34.97
CA PRO A 192 -15.81 10.05 -35.63
C PRO A 192 -14.62 10.29 -34.68
N GLY A 193 -13.41 9.92 -35.12
CA GLY A 193 -12.17 10.22 -34.38
C GLY A 193 -11.85 9.32 -33.17
N MET A 194 -12.70 8.35 -32.84
CA MET A 194 -12.47 7.47 -31.68
C MET A 194 -11.25 6.54 -31.83
N SER A 195 -10.84 6.22 -33.06
CA SER A 195 -9.60 5.48 -33.30
C SER A 195 -8.37 6.24 -32.80
N ILE A 196 -8.32 7.57 -32.99
CA ILE A 196 -7.24 8.44 -32.48
C ILE A 196 -7.22 8.39 -30.94
N VAL A 197 -8.39 8.48 -30.31
CA VAL A 197 -8.53 8.36 -28.85
C VAL A 197 -8.03 6.99 -28.39
N GLY A 198 -8.42 5.91 -29.08
CA GLY A 198 -7.95 4.55 -28.81
C GLY A 198 -6.43 4.45 -28.85
N PHE A 199 -5.78 4.97 -29.90
CA PHE A 199 -4.31 4.98 -29.99
C PHE A 199 -3.63 5.76 -28.87
N GLN A 200 -4.27 6.80 -28.33
CA GLN A 200 -3.72 7.62 -27.24
C GLN A 200 -3.80 6.92 -25.87
N VAL A 201 -4.80 6.06 -25.64
CA VAL A 201 -5.06 5.42 -24.32
C VAL A 201 -3.85 4.68 -23.75
N PRO A 202 -3.12 3.82 -24.50
CA PRO A 202 -1.94 3.13 -23.98
C PRO A 202 -0.86 4.09 -23.46
N PHE A 203 -0.64 5.23 -24.13
CA PHE A 203 0.36 6.22 -23.71
C PHE A 203 -0.09 6.95 -22.44
N CYS A 204 -1.36 7.33 -22.34
CA CYS A 204 -1.91 7.94 -21.14
C CYS A 204 -1.81 6.98 -19.94
N VAL A 205 -2.20 5.71 -20.11
CA VAL A 205 -2.13 4.70 -19.05
C VAL A 205 -0.68 4.42 -18.65
N ALA A 206 0.24 4.30 -19.63
CA ALA A 206 1.67 4.12 -19.35
C ALA A 206 2.25 5.31 -18.55
N GLY A 207 1.90 6.54 -18.93
CA GLY A 207 2.29 7.75 -18.20
C GLY A 207 1.82 7.73 -16.75
N VAL A 208 0.55 7.36 -16.50
CA VAL A 208 0.00 7.29 -15.14
C VAL A 208 0.58 6.11 -14.34
N ILE A 209 0.93 4.99 -14.98
CA ILE A 209 1.66 3.89 -14.34
C ILE A 209 3.05 4.35 -13.90
N ILE A 210 3.75 5.15 -14.72
CA ILE A 210 5.04 5.73 -14.34
C ILE A 210 4.88 6.63 -13.10
N VAL A 211 3.87 7.51 -13.10
CA VAL A 211 3.54 8.38 -11.94
C VAL A 211 3.24 7.55 -10.70
N LEU A 212 2.44 6.48 -10.82
CA LEU A 212 2.14 5.54 -9.73
C LEU A 212 3.44 4.94 -9.14
N LEU A 213 4.35 4.46 -9.99
CA LEU A 213 5.60 3.84 -9.55
C LEU A 213 6.54 4.87 -8.90
N GLN A 214 6.59 6.10 -9.41
CA GLN A 214 7.33 7.20 -8.80
C GLN A 214 6.75 7.55 -7.42
N ASN A 215 5.43 7.68 -7.31
CA ASN A 215 4.72 7.94 -6.07
C ASN A 215 4.99 6.84 -5.02
N HIS A 216 4.91 5.57 -5.42
CA HIS A 216 5.29 4.44 -4.57
C HIS A 216 6.74 4.58 -4.05
N ALA A 217 7.69 4.85 -4.94
CA ALA A 217 9.10 4.98 -4.58
C ALA A 217 9.38 6.19 -3.67
N ILE A 218 8.67 7.30 -3.85
CA ILE A 218 8.77 8.48 -2.97
C ILE A 218 8.22 8.14 -1.59
N ASN A 219 7.03 7.56 -1.49
CA ASN A 219 6.41 7.21 -0.22
C ASN A 219 7.23 6.17 0.55
N ALA A 220 7.75 5.14 -0.13
CA ALA A 220 8.62 4.13 0.49
C ALA A 220 9.91 4.77 1.02
N ARG A 221 10.55 5.66 0.27
CA ARG A 221 11.75 6.39 0.71
C ARG A 221 11.48 7.30 1.90
N MET A 222 10.36 8.03 1.88
CA MET A 222 9.96 8.91 2.98
C MET A 222 9.75 8.11 4.27
N ILE A 223 9.06 6.97 4.19
CA ILE A 223 8.83 6.11 5.36
C ILE A 223 10.14 5.52 5.87
N ARG A 224 11.04 5.06 4.99
CA ARG A 224 12.37 4.57 5.38
C ARG A 224 13.17 5.66 6.09
N ALA A 225 13.27 6.85 5.51
CA ALA A 225 13.98 7.98 6.11
C ALA A 225 13.40 8.37 7.47
N GLU A 226 12.08 8.31 7.66
CA GLU A 226 11.46 8.55 8.96
C GLU A 226 11.83 7.46 9.97
N LEU A 227 11.84 6.19 9.58
CA LEU A 227 12.25 5.09 10.46
C LEU A 227 13.74 5.20 10.83
N ASP A 228 14.61 5.49 9.87
CA ASP A 228 16.04 5.67 10.11
C ASP A 228 16.29 6.88 11.02
N ASN A 229 15.61 8.01 10.79
CA ASN A 229 15.69 9.18 11.65
C ASN A 229 15.15 8.91 13.06
N ARG A 230 14.07 8.13 13.20
CA ARG A 230 13.58 7.71 14.51
C ARG A 230 14.62 6.86 15.24
N ASP A 231 15.24 5.90 14.56
CA ASP A 231 16.28 5.05 15.12
C ASP A 231 17.51 5.86 15.59
N LEU A 232 17.90 6.89 14.84
CA LEU A 232 18.95 7.83 15.23
C LEU A 232 18.51 8.74 16.38
N ALA A 233 17.25 9.18 16.40
CA ALA A 233 16.71 10.08 17.41
C ALA A 233 16.49 9.41 18.78
N ILE A 234 16.45 8.08 18.85
CA ILE A 234 16.25 7.33 20.11
C ILE A 234 17.53 6.68 20.65
N LYS A 235 18.64 6.73 19.92
CA LYS A 235 19.93 6.14 20.33
C LYS A 235 20.98 7.22 20.55
N ASP A 236 21.88 6.98 21.50
CA ASP A 236 23.08 7.76 21.69
C ASP A 236 24.12 7.38 20.62
N ALA A 237 24.66 8.37 19.91
CA ALA A 237 25.52 8.14 18.75
C ALA A 237 26.87 7.47 19.11
N LEU A 238 27.38 7.71 20.34
CA LEU A 238 28.66 7.18 20.77
C LEU A 238 28.56 5.73 21.24
N THR A 239 27.54 5.41 22.02
CA THR A 239 27.37 4.12 22.72
C THR A 239 26.36 3.18 22.04
N GLY A 240 25.48 3.73 21.20
CA GLY A 240 24.34 3.03 20.62
C GLY A 240 23.35 2.50 21.66
N LEU A 241 23.39 3.01 22.89
CA LEU A 241 22.36 2.77 23.91
C LEU A 241 21.15 3.68 23.65
N PRO A 242 19.95 3.36 24.16
CA PRO A 242 18.85 4.29 24.11
C PRO A 242 19.21 5.61 24.79
N ASN A 243 18.92 6.72 24.14
CA ASN A 243 19.26 8.04 24.67
C ASN A 243 18.24 8.50 25.72
N ARG A 244 18.48 9.70 26.27
CA ARG A 244 17.62 10.32 27.27
C ARG A 244 16.18 10.53 26.80
N ILE A 245 15.97 10.86 25.52
CA ILE A 245 14.62 11.08 24.95
C ILE A 245 13.81 9.79 25.01
N PHE A 246 14.40 8.69 24.53
CA PHE A 246 13.76 7.38 24.57
C PHE A 246 13.45 6.93 26.00
N LEU A 247 14.39 7.13 26.93
CA LEU A 247 14.18 6.81 28.35
C LEU A 247 12.97 7.56 28.92
N GLN A 248 12.87 8.87 28.66
CA GLN A 248 11.76 9.68 29.14
C GLN A 248 10.41 9.26 28.55
N GLU A 249 10.36 8.97 27.26
CA GLU A 249 9.15 8.49 26.59
C GLU A 249 8.68 7.15 27.17
N LYS A 250 9.62 6.21 27.36
CA LYS A 250 9.33 4.89 27.94
C LYS A 250 8.85 4.99 29.38
N LEU A 251 9.50 5.81 30.22
CA LEU A 251 9.07 6.04 31.60
C LEU A 251 7.65 6.64 31.67
N ARG A 252 7.32 7.61 30.80
CA ARG A 252 5.96 8.18 30.73
C ARG A 252 4.91 7.13 30.38
N GLY A 253 5.19 6.26 29.39
CA GLY A 253 4.30 5.17 29.03
C GLY A 253 4.05 4.20 30.19
N MET A 254 5.12 3.78 30.86
CA MET A 254 5.05 2.87 32.01
C MET A 254 4.28 3.49 33.20
N CYS A 255 4.47 4.79 33.47
CA CYS A 255 3.70 5.50 34.48
C CYS A 255 2.20 5.59 34.12
N SER A 256 1.87 5.79 32.84
CA SER A 256 0.48 5.86 32.36
C SER A 256 -0.23 4.50 32.51
N GLU A 257 0.45 3.40 32.20
CA GLU A 257 -0.05 2.04 32.39
C GLU A 257 -0.31 1.71 33.87
N LEU A 258 0.54 2.18 34.78
CA LEU A 258 0.33 2.05 36.23
C LEU A 258 -0.89 2.84 36.72
N ALA A 259 -1.21 3.97 36.09
CA ALA A 259 -2.32 4.84 36.50
C ALA A 259 -3.69 4.37 35.98
N THR A 260 -3.74 3.37 35.07
CA THR A 260 -5.01 2.93 34.47
C THR A 260 -5.71 1.86 35.35
N PRO A 261 -7.01 2.01 35.68
CA PRO A 261 -7.74 1.05 36.56
C PRO A 261 -8.09 -0.31 35.93
N ALA A 262 -7.34 -0.78 34.94
CA ALA A 262 -7.65 -2.03 34.25
C ALA A 262 -7.39 -3.26 35.13
N ALA A 263 -8.13 -4.34 34.90
CA ALA A 263 -8.18 -5.58 35.70
C ALA A 263 -6.84 -6.30 35.98
N ASN A 264 -5.72 -5.84 35.40
CA ASN A 264 -4.39 -6.40 35.63
C ASN A 264 -3.42 -5.47 36.39
N GLY A 265 -3.73 -4.17 36.58
CA GLY A 265 -2.78 -3.18 37.09
C GLY A 265 -1.52 -3.04 36.19
N GLY A 266 -0.94 -1.84 36.10
CA GLY A 266 0.38 -1.73 35.47
C GLY A 266 1.41 -2.59 36.21
N ARG A 267 2.38 -3.18 35.50
CA ARG A 267 3.46 -3.93 36.17
C ARG A 267 4.38 -2.94 36.90
N PRO A 268 4.74 -3.19 38.17
CA PRO A 268 5.70 -2.34 38.87
C PRO A 268 7.07 -2.40 38.17
N PHE A 269 7.82 -1.30 38.23
CA PHE A 269 9.15 -1.20 37.63
C PHE A 269 10.13 -0.47 38.55
N ALA A 270 11.42 -0.70 38.35
CA ALA A 270 12.51 -0.01 39.04
C ALA A 270 13.32 0.82 38.04
N VAL A 271 13.89 1.93 38.50
CA VAL A 271 14.81 2.78 37.73
C VAL A 271 16.18 2.72 38.41
N LEU A 272 17.19 2.27 37.66
CA LEU A 272 18.58 2.28 38.09
C LEU A 272 19.30 3.47 37.44
N SER A 273 19.94 4.31 38.26
CA SER A 273 20.84 5.36 37.81
C SER A 273 22.27 4.99 38.24
N MET A 274 23.22 5.08 37.31
CA MET A 274 24.62 4.72 37.52
C MET A 274 25.53 5.79 36.92
N ASP A 275 26.67 6.02 37.56
CA ASP A 275 27.71 6.94 37.11
C ASP A 275 29.06 6.21 37.02
N LEU A 276 29.98 6.73 36.20
CA LEU A 276 31.32 6.16 36.04
C LEU A 276 32.33 6.90 36.91
N ASP A 277 32.73 6.26 38.01
CA ASP A 277 33.71 6.81 38.94
C ASP A 277 35.02 7.20 38.24
N GLY A 278 35.45 8.44 38.45
CA GLY A 278 36.72 8.95 37.94
C GLY A 278 36.79 9.15 36.42
N PHE A 279 35.68 9.10 35.68
CA PHE A 279 35.68 9.25 34.21
C PHE A 279 36.39 10.53 33.72
N LYS A 280 36.24 11.64 34.45
CA LYS A 280 36.93 12.91 34.14
C LYS A 280 38.47 12.75 34.15
N HIS A 281 39.03 12.04 35.11
CA HIS A 281 40.48 11.80 35.18
C HIS A 281 41.00 10.99 33.99
N VAL A 282 40.18 10.09 33.43
CA VAL A 282 40.53 9.36 32.21
C VAL A 282 40.62 10.31 31.02
N ASN A 283 39.63 11.21 30.86
CA ASN A 283 39.65 12.22 29.81
C ASN A 283 40.85 13.17 29.94
N ASP A 284 41.12 13.65 31.15
CA ASP A 284 42.18 14.63 31.41
C ASP A 284 43.59 14.03 31.18
N ARG A 285 43.79 12.74 31.50
CA ARG A 285 45.11 12.07 31.40
C ARG A 285 45.37 11.43 30.03
N PHE A 286 44.35 10.89 29.38
CA PHE A 286 44.50 10.07 28.17
C PHE A 286 43.77 10.65 26.94
N GLY A 287 43.08 11.78 27.12
CA GLY A 287 42.33 12.46 26.07
C GLY A 287 40.93 11.90 25.85
N HIS A 288 40.07 12.73 25.26
CA HIS A 288 38.66 12.41 25.00
C HIS A 288 38.46 11.16 24.13
N ALA A 289 39.34 10.89 23.17
CA ALA A 289 39.23 9.69 22.33
C ALA A 289 39.30 8.38 23.15
N VAL A 290 40.13 8.34 24.20
CA VAL A 290 40.23 7.19 25.11
C VAL A 290 39.00 7.11 26.02
N GLY A 291 38.48 8.25 26.47
CA GLY A 291 37.19 8.31 27.17
C GLY A 291 36.03 7.76 26.35
N ASP A 292 35.96 8.12 25.07
CA ASP A 292 34.95 7.61 24.15
C ASP A 292 35.03 6.08 23.96
N MET A 293 36.25 5.53 23.88
CA MET A 293 36.47 4.09 23.85
C MET A 293 36.00 3.40 25.13
N LEU A 294 36.26 4.01 26.30
CA LEU A 294 35.78 3.52 27.59
C LEU A 294 34.24 3.49 27.62
N LEU A 295 33.57 4.57 27.20
CA LEU A 295 32.11 4.66 27.14
C LEU A 295 31.51 3.57 26.22
N ARG A 296 32.10 3.33 25.05
CA ARG A 296 31.70 2.22 24.16
C ARG A 296 31.81 0.87 24.85
N LYS A 297 32.90 0.61 25.58
CA LYS A 297 33.09 -0.66 26.31
C LYS A 297 32.12 -0.83 27.47
N VAL A 298 31.81 0.23 28.20
CA VAL A 298 30.77 0.19 29.24
C VAL A 298 29.42 -0.15 28.61
N ALA A 299 29.07 0.52 27.52
CA ALA A 299 27.81 0.27 26.80
C ALA A 299 27.70 -1.16 26.26
N GLU A 300 28.78 -1.72 25.72
CA GLU A 300 28.84 -3.13 25.30
C GLU A 300 28.57 -4.09 26.46
N ARG A 301 29.10 -3.80 27.66
CA ARG A 301 28.87 -4.62 28.86
C ARG A 301 27.42 -4.53 29.34
N LEU A 302 26.85 -3.32 29.35
CA LEU A 302 25.46 -3.10 29.73
C LEU A 302 24.46 -3.81 28.79
N LYS A 303 24.77 -3.93 27.50
CA LYS A 303 23.93 -4.67 26.54
C LYS A 303 23.93 -6.19 26.74
N ARG A 304 24.89 -6.72 27.50
CA ARG A 304 25.07 -8.16 27.76
C ARG A 304 24.56 -8.60 29.14
N ALA A 305 24.39 -7.65 30.05
CA ALA A 305 23.82 -7.88 31.39
C ALA A 305 22.30 -8.03 31.29
#